data_AF-A0A1I6R4M0-F1
#
_entry.id   AF-A0A1I6R4M0-F1
#
_cell.length_a   1.000
_cell.length_b   1.000
_cell.length_c   1.000
_cell.angle_alpha   90.00
_cell.angle_beta   90.00
_cell.angle_gamma   90.00
#
_symmetry.space_group_name_H-M   'P 1'
#
loop_
_entity.id
_entity.type
_entity.pdbx_description
1 polymer ?
#
loop_
_entity_poly.entity_id
_entity_poly.type
_entity_poly.pdbx_seq_one_letter_code
_entity_poly.pdbx_strand_id
1 'polypeptide(L)'
;MTHLLTTHTTTRQIIDNQLTIKKECDTLKLTSSGVVSTVTFYPYTKIIDVSTRRMTKYTFALYIHTDEGVKTFLADHDPTAFTQTLKQKITHE
;
A
#
# COMPACT_ATOMS: atom_id res chain seq x y z
N MET A 1 -14.46 12.89 3.21
CA MET A 1 -13.27 13.02 2.34
C MET A 1 -12.83 11.63 1.92
N THR A 2 -12.44 11.43 0.67
CA THR A 2 -11.91 10.15 0.18
C THR A 2 -10.41 10.12 0.41
N HIS A 3 -9.92 9.18 1.21
CA HIS A 3 -8.48 9.02 1.46
C HIS A 3 -7.90 8.09 0.42
N LEU A 4 -7.02 8.64 -0.42
CA LEU A 4 -6.36 7.94 -1.52
C LEU A 4 -4.85 7.91 -1.28
N LEU A 5 -4.21 6.83 -1.71
CA LEU A 5 -2.76 6.71 -1.77
C LEU A 5 -2.36 6.08 -3.10
N THR A 6 -1.62 6.82 -3.92
CA THR A 6 -0.99 6.25 -5.11
C THR A 6 0.20 5.40 -4.69
N THR A 7 0.22 4.17 -5.17
CA THR A 7 1.24 3.17 -4.90
C THR A 7 1.80 2.64 -6.21
N HIS A 8 2.87 1.85 -6.14
CA HIS A 8 3.44 1.22 -7.30
C HIS A 8 4.17 -0.09 -6.96
N THR A 9 4.31 -0.92 -7.99
CA THR A 9 5.23 -2.07 -8.00
C THR A 9 6.34 -1.77 -8.99
N THR A 10 7.59 -2.00 -8.58
CA THR A 10 8.75 -1.87 -9.47
C THR A 10 9.35 -3.25 -9.71
N THR A 11 9.24 -3.72 -10.95
CA THR A 11 9.87 -4.96 -11.40
C THR A 11 11.16 -4.60 -12.16
N ARG A 12 12.27 -5.22 -11.75
CA ARG A 12 13.56 -5.09 -12.41
C ARG A 12 13.94 -6.43 -13.03
N GLN A 13 14.21 -6.44 -14.32
CA GLN A 13 14.56 -7.64 -15.07
C GLN A 13 15.80 -7.37 -15.92
N ILE A 14 16.69 -8.36 -16.01
CA ILE A 14 17.80 -8.34 -16.97
C ILE A 14 17.34 -9.14 -18.18
N ILE A 15 17.24 -8.47 -19.32
CA ILE A 15 16.85 -9.07 -20.61
C ILE A 15 17.92 -8.66 -21.61
N ASP A 16 18.53 -9.62 -22.30
CA ASP A 16 19.61 -9.39 -23.28
C ASP A 16 20.75 -8.49 -22.74
N ASN A 17 21.17 -8.78 -21.50
CA ASN A 17 22.20 -8.04 -20.78
C ASN A 17 21.88 -6.54 -20.54
N GLN A 18 20.61 -6.15 -20.66
CA GLN A 18 20.11 -4.81 -20.35
C GLN A 18 19.16 -4.85 -19.14
N LEU A 19 19.31 -3.87 -18.23
CA LEU A 19 18.38 -3.69 -17.12
C LEU A 19 17.09 -3.01 -17.61
N THR A 20 16.01 -3.76 -17.63
CA THR A 20 14.65 -3.26 -17.87
C THR A 20 13.96 -3.00 -16.53
N ILE A 21 13.40 -1.81 -16.37
CA ILE A 21 12.63 -1.41 -15.18
C ILE A 21 11.19 -1.14 -15.60
N LYS A 22 10.26 -1.91 -15.04
CA LYS A 22 8.82 -1.70 -15.20
C LYS A 22 8.23 -1.19 -13.90
N LYS A 23 7.59 -0.03 -13.95
CA LYS A 23 6.86 0.55 -12.81
C LYS A 23 5.37 0.54 -13.14
N GLU A 24 4.59 -0.16 -12.32
CA GLU A 24 3.14 -0.25 -12.45
C GLU A 24 2.51 0.51 -11.28
N CYS A 25 1.65 1.49 -11.58
CA CYS A 25 0.99 2.28 -10.55
C CYS A 25 -0.37 1.69 -10.18
N ASP A 26 -0.71 1.78 -8.90
CA ASP A 26 -2.00 1.40 -8.33
C ASP A 26 -2.49 2.51 -7.40
N THR A 27 -3.77 2.54 -7.04
CA THR A 27 -4.34 3.46 -6.05
C THR A 27 -5.04 2.68 -4.96
N LEU A 28 -4.60 2.88 -3.73
CA LEU A 28 -5.33 2.44 -2.55
C LEU A 28 -6.36 3.48 -2.15
N LYS A 29 -7.57 3.03 -1.85
CA LYS A 29 -8.68 3.87 -1.40
C LYS A 29 -9.28 3.30 -0.13
N LEU A 30 -9.45 4.16 0.87
CA LEU A 30 -10.25 3.83 2.06
C LEU A 30 -11.74 3.99 1.71
N THR A 31 -12.52 2.95 1.96
CA THR A 31 -13.97 2.91 1.76
C THR A 31 -14.70 2.88 3.12
N SER A 32 -16.00 2.61 3.12
CA SER A 32 -16.74 2.39 4.37
C SER A 32 -16.40 1.05 5.03
N SER A 33 -16.03 0.02 4.27
CA SER A 33 -15.88 -1.35 4.76
C SER A 33 -14.45 -1.92 4.68
N GLY A 34 -13.52 -1.20 4.05
CA GLY A 34 -12.17 -1.69 3.87
C GLY A 34 -11.28 -0.82 2.98
N VAL A 35 -10.10 -1.34 2.67
CA VAL A 35 -9.16 -0.77 1.71
C VAL A 35 -9.35 -1.47 0.37
N VAL A 36 -9.50 -0.71 -0.71
CA VAL A 36 -9.54 -1.27 -2.06
C VAL A 36 -8.30 -0.83 -2.83
N SER A 37 -7.67 -1.77 -3.53
CA SER A 37 -6.69 -1.53 -4.59
C SER A 37 -7.31 -1.86 -5.95
N THR A 38 -6.59 -1.66 -7.06
CA THR A 38 -7.11 -2.02 -8.40
C THR A 38 -7.41 -3.52 -8.53
N VAL A 39 -6.72 -4.37 -7.78
CA VAL A 39 -6.78 -5.83 -7.91
C VAL A 39 -7.36 -6.56 -6.70
N THR A 40 -7.47 -5.91 -5.53
CA THR A 40 -7.84 -6.61 -4.29
C THR A 40 -8.61 -5.69 -3.34
N PHE A 41 -9.51 -6.29 -2.57
CA PHE A 41 -10.21 -5.64 -1.47
C PHE A 41 -9.80 -6.26 -0.14
N TYR A 42 -9.51 -5.41 0.85
CA TYR A 42 -9.08 -5.77 2.19
C TYR A 42 -10.11 -5.25 3.22
N PRO A 43 -11.01 -6.10 3.72
CA PRO A 43 -11.99 -5.70 4.75
C PRO A 43 -11.29 -5.23 6.03
N TYR A 44 -11.83 -4.22 6.72
CA TYR A 44 -11.22 -3.75 7.99
C TYR A 44 -11.15 -4.84 9.05
N THR A 45 -12.19 -5.69 9.14
CA THR A 45 -12.26 -6.84 10.04
C THR A 45 -11.16 -7.89 9.82
N LYS A 46 -10.45 -7.81 8.70
CA LYS A 46 -9.37 -8.72 8.32
C LYS A 46 -7.99 -8.07 8.43
N ILE A 47 -7.92 -6.77 8.67
CA ILE A 47 -6.66 -6.05 8.84
C ILE A 47 -6.35 -5.99 10.34
N ILE A 48 -5.21 -6.57 10.72
CA ILE A 48 -4.74 -6.67 12.10
C ILE A 48 -3.95 -5.41 12.49
N ASP A 49 -3.09 -4.93 11.59
CA ASP A 49 -2.31 -3.72 11.78
C ASP A 49 -1.91 -3.12 10.43
N VAL A 50 -1.48 -1.86 10.45
CA VAL A 50 -0.86 -1.19 9.32
C VAL A 50 0.39 -0.46 9.79
N SER A 51 1.47 -0.53 9.02
CA SER A 51 2.69 0.20 9.33
C SER A 51 3.31 0.82 8.09
N THR A 52 4.12 1.84 8.28
CA THR A 52 4.88 2.47 7.20
C THR A 52 6.34 2.60 7.55
N ARG A 53 7.19 2.52 6.52
CA ARG A 53 8.63 2.70 6.65
C ARG A 53 9.16 3.47 5.45
N ARG A 54 9.97 4.49 5.70
CA ARG A 54 10.76 5.12 4.64
C ARG A 54 11.85 4.13 4.18
N MET A 55 11.86 3.81 2.89
CA MET A 55 12.80 2.87 2.27
C MET A 55 13.98 3.60 1.63
N THR A 56 13.71 4.72 0.98
CA THR A 56 14.71 5.60 0.37
C THR A 56 14.35 7.06 0.65
N LYS A 57 15.14 8.01 0.13
CA LYS A 57 14.78 9.44 0.15
C LYS A 57 13.43 9.73 -0.51
N TYR A 58 13.01 8.90 -1.47
CA TYR A 58 11.85 9.14 -2.34
C TYR A 58 10.83 8.01 -2.32
N THR A 59 11.00 7.01 -1.45
CA THR A 59 10.14 5.82 -1.49
C THR A 59 9.84 5.36 -0.07
N PHE A 60 8.56 5.04 0.15
CA PHE A 60 8.01 4.53 1.39
C PHE A 60 7.36 3.18 1.11
N ALA A 61 7.45 2.26 2.07
CA ALA A 61 6.68 1.04 2.09
C ALA A 61 5.52 1.19 3.07
N LEU A 62 4.31 0.85 2.62
CA LEU A 62 3.12 0.63 3.43
C LEU A 62 2.92 -0.88 3.56
N TYR A 63 2.79 -1.37 4.79
CA TYR A 63 2.49 -2.76 5.11
C TYR A 63 1.07 -2.84 5.66
N ILE A 64 0.22 -3.63 5.02
CA ILE A 64 -1.10 -4.01 5.53
C ILE A 64 -0.97 -5.45 6.04
N HIS A 65 -1.09 -5.61 7.36
CA HIS A 65 -1.04 -6.92 8.01
C HIS A 65 -2.45 -7.48 8.09
N THR A 66 -2.71 -8.59 7.43
CA THR A 66 -3.99 -9.31 7.44
C THR A 66 -3.84 -10.69 8.06
N ASP A 67 -4.96 -11.37 8.29
CA ASP A 67 -4.98 -12.79 8.70
C ASP A 67 -4.39 -13.74 7.66
N GLU A 68 -4.27 -13.30 6.40
CA GLU A 68 -3.63 -14.02 5.28
C GLU A 68 -2.15 -13.63 5.06
N GLY A 69 -1.57 -12.79 5.93
CA GLY A 69 -0.17 -12.36 5.86
C GLY A 69 0.01 -10.86 5.60
N VAL A 70 1.17 -10.47 5.07
CA VAL A 70 1.51 -9.05 4.89
C VAL A 70 1.48 -8.67 3.41
N LYS A 71 0.73 -7.62 3.08
CA LYS A 71 0.76 -6.99 1.76
C LYS A 71 1.59 -5.71 1.82
N THR A 72 2.48 -5.55 0.85
CA THR A 72 3.39 -4.40 0.78
C THR A 72 3.08 -3.55 -0.45
N PHE A 73 3.00 -2.25 -0.24
CA PHE A 73 2.80 -1.26 -1.29
C PHE A 73 3.89 -0.20 -1.22
N LEU A 74 4.47 0.17 -2.36
CA LEU A 74 5.45 1.25 -2.41
C LEU A 74 4.76 2.55 -2.80
N ALA A 75 5.10 3.65 -2.14
CA ALA A 75 4.61 4.99 -2.46
C ALA A 75 5.80 5.94 -2.62
N ASP A 76 5.71 6.86 -3.58
CA ASP A 76 6.72 7.91 -3.75
C ASP A 76 6.52 9.09 -2.78
N HIS A 77 5.30 9.21 -2.25
CA HIS A 77 4.88 10.24 -1.30
C HIS A 77 4.68 9.62 0.08
N ASP A 78 4.86 10.44 1.12
CA ASP A 78 4.72 10.02 2.52
C ASP A 78 3.30 9.50 2.80
N PRO A 79 3.12 8.19 3.11
CA PRO A 79 1.82 7.58 3.34
C PRO A 79 1.29 7.78 4.77
N THR A 80 1.93 8.60 5.60
CA THR A 80 1.59 8.73 7.04
C THR A 80 0.12 9.09 7.27
N ALA A 81 -0.43 10.08 6.56
CA ALA A 81 -1.82 10.48 6.74
C ALA A 81 -2.82 9.37 6.38
N PHE A 82 -2.56 8.64 5.29
CA PHE A 82 -3.36 7.48 4.88
C PHE A 82 -3.31 6.38 5.95
N THR A 83 -2.11 6.12 6.48
CA THR A 83 -1.85 5.08 7.48
C THR A 83 -2.52 5.38 8.81
N GLN A 84 -2.44 6.62 9.29
CA GLN A 84 -3.12 7.05 10.50
C GLN A 84 -4.63 6.91 10.38
N THR A 85 -5.19 7.30 9.23
CA THR A 85 -6.62 7.15 8.97
C THR A 85 -7.03 5.68 8.93
N LEU A 86 -6.22 4.82 8.31
CA LEU A 86 -6.47 3.38 8.28
C LEU A 86 -6.40 2.76 9.68
N LYS A 87 -5.41 3.13 10.51
CA LYS A 87 -5.33 2.70 11.92
C LYS A 87 -6.59 3.03 12.68
N GLN A 88 -7.07 4.27 12.57
CA GLN A 88 -8.29 4.70 13.24
C GLN A 88 -9.49 3.84 12.83
N LYS A 89 -9.64 3.54 11.54
CA LYS A 89 -10.74 2.70 11.04
C LYS A 89 -10.68 1.26 11.53
N ILE A 90 -9.48 0.68 11.63
CA ILE A 90 -9.31 -0.70 12.14
C ILE A 90 -9.68 -0.78 13.63
N THR A 91 -9.40 0.23 14.45
CA THR A 91 -9.69 0.22 15.90
C THR A 91 -11.17 0.45 16.24
N HIS A 92 -11.96 1.00 15.31
CA HIS A 92 -13.37 1.36 15.56
C HIS A 92 -14.37 0.35 14.95
N GLU A 93 -13.88 -0.75 14.40
CA GLU A 93 -14.65 -1.93 13.95
C GLU A 93 -14.55 -3.03 15.02
#